data_AF-A0A1I0AZ84-F1
#
_entry.id   AF-A0A1I0AZ84-F1
#
_cell.length_a   1.000
_cell.length_b   1.000
_cell.length_c   1.000
_cell.angle_alpha   90.00
_cell.angle_beta   90.00
_cell.angle_gamma   90.00
#
_symmetry.space_group_name_H-M   'P 1'
#
loop_
_entity.id
_entity.type
_entity.pdbx_description
1 polymer ?
#
loop_
_entity_poly.entity_id
_entity_poly.type
_entity_poly.pdbx_seq_one_letter_code
_entity_poly.pdbx_strand_id
1 'polypeptide(L)'
;MSKPEATYTVRSLIVTAIASIIATVLVLEFSGKIAHSENKDHVPVGDFKAIHVQPGEDFRMSSKASELHAVCQNGYLAIAADADPDYRGIVVDYKNRGVRCQRAPNTDE
;
A
#
# COMPACT_ATOMS: atom_id res chain seq x y z
N MET A 1 45.39 36.87 -25.29
CA MET A 1 45.22 35.45 -24.92
C MET A 1 43.90 34.97 -25.51
N SER A 2 43.94 34.31 -26.66
CA SER A 2 42.73 33.76 -27.30
C SER A 2 42.42 32.41 -26.68
N LYS A 3 41.29 32.29 -25.98
CA LYS A 3 40.81 31.00 -25.49
C LYS A 3 40.40 30.13 -26.70
N PRO A 4 40.83 28.87 -26.78
CA PRO A 4 40.34 27.98 -27.82
C PRO A 4 38.87 27.68 -27.55
N GLU A 5 38.00 27.96 -28.52
CA GLU A 5 36.59 27.60 -28.43
C GLU A 5 36.49 26.07 -28.44
N ALA A 6 36.12 25.51 -27.29
CA ALA A 6 35.93 24.07 -27.13
C ALA A 6 34.72 23.63 -27.97
N THR A 7 34.98 23.12 -29.17
CA THR A 7 33.97 22.55 -30.05
C THR A 7 33.61 21.15 -29.55
N TYR A 8 32.58 21.08 -28.71
CA TYR A 8 32.06 19.81 -28.23
C TYR A 8 31.29 19.10 -29.35
N THR A 9 31.72 17.88 -29.68
CA THR A 9 31.00 17.00 -30.61
C THR A 9 29.64 16.61 -30.02
N VAL A 10 28.61 16.49 -30.88
CA VAL A 10 27.25 16.11 -30.49
C VAL A 10 27.23 14.83 -29.64
N ARG A 11 28.13 13.88 -29.90
CA ARG A 11 28.26 12.65 -29.09
C ARG A 11 28.66 12.95 -27.64
N SER A 12 29.53 13.92 -27.41
CA SER A 12 29.95 14.32 -26.06
C SER A 12 28.79 14.92 -25.26
N LEU A 13 27.94 15.72 -25.92
CA LEU A 13 26.74 16.30 -25.31
C LEU A 13 25.70 15.23 -24.92
N ILE A 14 25.52 14.22 -25.77
CA ILE A 14 24.60 13.10 -25.48
C ILE A 14 25.11 12.28 -24.29
N VAL A 15 26.41 11.97 -24.26
CA VAL A 15 27.00 11.18 -23.16
C VAL A 15 26.90 11.92 -21.83
N THR A 16 27.18 13.23 -21.82
CA THR A 16 27.07 14.05 -20.61
C THR A 16 25.64 14.18 -20.12
N ALA A 17 24.65 14.28 -21.03
CA ALA A 17 23.24 14.28 -20.68
C ALA A 17 22.77 12.96 -20.04
N ILE A 18 23.19 11.81 -20.58
CA ILE A 18 22.85 10.51 -19.99
C ILE A 18 23.53 10.34 -18.63
N ALA A 19 24.82 10.70 -18.54
CA ALA A 19 25.57 10.60 -17.30
C ALA A 19 24.97 11.46 -16.19
N SER A 20 24.48 12.66 -16.51
CA SER A 20 23.85 13.54 -15.52
C SER A 20 22.53 12.98 -15.00
N ILE A 21 21.71 12.36 -15.85
CA ILE A 21 20.48 11.67 -15.44
C ILE A 21 20.81 10.53 -14.47
N ILE A 22 21.75 9.66 -14.83
CA ILE A 22 22.16 8.52 -13.99
C ILE A 22 22.69 9.02 -12.64
N ALA A 23 23.59 10.02 -12.65
CA ALA A 23 24.13 10.60 -11.42
C ALA A 23 23.03 11.18 -10.53
N THR A 24 22.02 11.83 -11.12
CA THR A 24 20.89 12.40 -10.37
C THR A 24 20.06 11.30 -9.71
N VAL A 25 19.72 10.24 -10.44
CA VAL A 25 18.99 9.09 -9.88
C VAL A 25 19.76 8.46 -8.73
N LEU A 26 21.07 8.21 -8.90
CA LEU A 26 21.91 7.66 -7.84
C LEU A 26 21.96 8.55 -6.59
N VAL A 27 22.11 9.86 -6.76
CA VAL A 27 22.09 10.81 -5.61
C VAL A 27 20.74 10.79 -4.90
N LEU A 28 19.64 10.70 -5.64
CA LEU A 28 18.30 10.59 -5.06
C LEU A 28 18.10 9.24 -4.33
N GLU A 29 18.70 8.15 -4.81
CA GLU A 29 18.69 6.87 -4.09
C GLU A 29 19.52 6.93 -2.81
N PHE A 30 20.77 7.38 -2.87
CA PHE A 30 21.65 7.48 -1.70
C PHE A 30 21.12 8.45 -0.63
N SER A 31 20.40 9.49 -1.03
CA SER A 31 19.74 10.41 -0.09
C SER A 31 18.42 9.89 0.47
N GLY A 32 17.98 8.68 0.10
CA GLY A 32 16.73 8.07 0.54
C GLY A 32 15.48 8.81 0.05
N LYS A 33 15.61 9.66 -0.98
CA LYS A 33 14.52 10.42 -1.59
C LYS A 33 13.68 9.57 -2.55
N ILE A 34 14.23 8.44 -3.02
CA ILE A 34 13.50 7.46 -3.83
C ILE A 34 12.88 6.44 -2.88
N ALA A 35 11.60 6.65 -2.58
CA ALA A 35 10.79 5.69 -1.83
C ALA A 35 10.49 4.48 -2.73
N HIS A 36 11.28 3.42 -2.57
CA HIS A 36 10.92 2.11 -3.10
C HIS A 36 9.75 1.60 -2.25
N SER A 37 8.55 1.58 -2.83
CA SER A 37 7.33 1.08 -2.20
C SER A 37 7.36 -0.47 -2.09
N GLU A 38 8.40 -1.03 -1.48
CA GLU A 38 8.40 -2.42 -1.02
C GLU A 38 7.68 -2.57 0.32
N ASN A 39 7.43 -1.44 1.00
CA ASN A 39 6.76 -1.42 2.29
C ASN A 39 5.23 -1.49 2.08
N LYS A 40 4.70 -2.73 2.07
CA LYS A 40 3.25 -3.04 2.10
C LYS A 40 2.61 -2.75 3.47
N ASP A 41 3.34 -2.17 4.45
CA ASP A 41 2.91 -2.19 5.85
C ASP A 41 1.70 -1.28 6.14
N HIS A 42 1.31 -0.42 5.21
CA HIS A 42 0.19 0.53 5.40
C HIS A 42 -0.70 0.73 4.15
N VAL A 43 -0.58 -0.14 3.14
CA VAL A 43 -1.46 -0.04 1.96
C VAL A 43 -2.84 -0.57 2.35
N PRO A 44 -3.94 0.17 2.10
CA PRO A 44 -5.29 -0.34 2.31
C PRO A 44 -5.44 -1.71 1.65
N VAL A 45 -5.92 -2.70 2.42
CA VAL A 45 -6.11 -4.10 1.95
C VAL A 45 -7.21 -4.20 0.88
N GLY A 46 -7.88 -3.07 0.60
CA GLY A 46 -8.94 -2.90 -0.37
C GLY A 46 -10.01 -1.97 0.20
N ASP A 47 -10.95 -1.57 -0.65
CA ASP A 47 -12.16 -0.88 -0.21
C ASP A 47 -13.19 -1.92 0.21
N PHE A 48 -13.51 -1.96 1.51
CA PHE A 48 -14.53 -2.84 2.05
C PHE A 48 -15.83 -2.07 2.28
N LYS A 49 -16.94 -2.62 1.80
CA LYS A 49 -18.28 -2.07 2.05
C LYS A 49 -19.08 -3.02 2.92
N ALA A 50 -19.57 -2.51 4.06
CA ALA A 50 -20.58 -3.20 4.84
C ALA A 50 -21.96 -2.90 4.26
N ILE A 51 -22.73 -3.93 3.95
CA ILE A 51 -24.15 -3.82 3.62
C ILE A 51 -24.97 -4.21 4.84
N HIS A 52 -25.96 -3.39 5.19
CA HIS A 52 -26.92 -3.76 6.21
C HIS A 52 -27.87 -4.80 5.62
N VAL A 53 -27.97 -5.95 6.28
CA VAL A 53 -28.88 -7.04 5.89
C VAL A 53 -30.00 -7.08 6.91
N GLN A 54 -31.25 -6.95 6.46
CA GLN A 54 -32.42 -7.12 7.32
C GLN A 54 -32.70 -8.61 7.56
N PRO A 55 -33.18 -8.99 8.75
CA PRO A 55 -33.61 -10.36 9.00
C PRO A 55 -34.69 -10.79 8.00
N GLY A 56 -34.43 -11.87 7.25
CA GLY A 56 -35.36 -12.41 6.25
C GLY A 56 -35.21 -11.85 4.83
N GLU A 57 -34.24 -10.96 4.58
CA GLU A 57 -33.92 -10.46 3.24
C GLU A 57 -32.79 -11.28 2.59
N ASP A 58 -33.06 -11.86 1.42
CA ASP A 58 -32.03 -12.54 0.64
C ASP A 58 -31.05 -11.51 0.06
N PHE A 59 -29.80 -11.51 0.54
CA PHE A 59 -28.76 -10.68 -0.03
C PHE A 59 -28.12 -11.36 -1.26
N ARG A 60 -28.07 -10.66 -2.39
CA ARG A 60 -27.38 -11.16 -3.60
C ARG A 60 -25.89 -10.85 -3.53
N MET A 61 -25.09 -11.86 -3.21
CA MET A 61 -23.64 -11.81 -3.36
C MET A 61 -23.20 -12.45 -4.69
N SER A 62 -22.02 -12.06 -5.17
CA SER A 62 -21.36 -12.76 -6.27
C SER A 62 -21.05 -14.19 -5.83
N SER A 63 -21.16 -15.16 -6.74
CA SER A 63 -20.74 -16.55 -6.51
C SER A 63 -19.21 -16.72 -6.59
N LYS A 64 -18.48 -15.71 -7.05
CA LYS A 64 -17.01 -15.73 -7.10
C LYS A 64 -16.43 -15.43 -5.72
N ALA A 65 -15.51 -16.26 -5.26
CA ALA A 65 -14.80 -16.06 -4.00
C ALA A 65 -13.99 -14.75 -4.01
N SER A 66 -13.86 -14.12 -2.84
CA SER A 66 -13.12 -12.87 -2.68
C SER A 66 -11.61 -13.08 -2.54
N GLU A 67 -11.13 -14.34 -2.46
CA GLU A 67 -9.74 -14.72 -2.13
C GLU A 67 -9.23 -14.09 -0.80
N LEU A 68 -10.17 -13.67 0.04
CA LEU A 68 -9.95 -13.01 1.33
C LEU A 68 -10.85 -13.66 2.36
N HIS A 69 -10.34 -13.84 3.58
CA HIS A 69 -11.10 -14.37 4.71
C HIS A 69 -10.95 -13.49 5.96
N ALA A 70 -11.94 -13.62 6.86
CA ALA A 70 -11.92 -12.93 8.14
C ALA A 70 -11.06 -13.69 9.16
N VAL A 71 -10.18 -12.97 9.85
CA VAL A 71 -9.33 -13.49 10.94
C VAL A 71 -9.48 -12.57 12.15
N CYS A 72 -9.40 -13.13 13.35
CA CYS A 72 -9.31 -12.33 14.56
C CYS A 72 -7.84 -12.18 14.99
N GLN A 73 -7.33 -10.96 14.99
CA GLN A 73 -5.95 -10.66 15.40
C GLN A 73 -5.97 -9.70 16.60
N ASN A 74 -5.41 -10.16 17.72
CA ASN A 74 -5.36 -9.40 18.98
C ASN A 74 -6.76 -8.88 19.44
N GLY A 75 -7.83 -9.63 19.15
CA GLY A 75 -9.20 -9.27 19.48
C GLY A 75 -9.92 -8.37 18.48
N TYR A 76 -9.25 -7.97 17.39
CA TYR A 76 -9.80 -7.14 16.33
C TYR A 76 -9.95 -7.93 15.01
N LEU A 77 -10.97 -7.57 14.24
CA LEU A 77 -11.26 -8.15 12.94
C LEU A 77 -10.18 -7.71 11.95
N ALA A 78 -9.55 -8.69 11.33
CA ALA A 78 -8.61 -8.53 10.23
C ALA A 78 -9.17 -9.22 8.98
N ILE A 79 -8.87 -8.66 7.81
CA ILE A 79 -9.03 -9.35 6.52
C ILE A 79 -7.65 -9.85 6.09
N ALA A 80 -7.55 -11.14 5.81
CA ALA A 80 -6.33 -11.80 5.35
C ALA A 80 -6.52 -12.34 3.93
N ALA A 81 -5.46 -12.39 3.13
CA ALA A 81 -5.48 -13.05 1.84
C ALA A 81 -5.32 -14.56 1.97
N ASP A 82 -6.02 -15.31 1.11
CA ASP A 82 -5.87 -16.75 1.01
C ASP A 82 -4.51 -17.14 0.39
N ALA A 83 -4.02 -16.31 -0.54
CA ALA A 83 -2.79 -16.57 -1.29
C ALA A 83 -1.50 -16.16 -0.56
N ASP A 84 -1.59 -15.21 0.40
CA ASP A 84 -0.44 -14.62 1.09
C ASP A 84 -0.74 -14.51 2.60
N PRO A 85 -0.17 -15.39 3.44
CA PRO A 85 -0.45 -15.42 4.88
C PRO A 85 0.09 -14.20 5.64
N ASP A 86 1.04 -13.48 5.05
CA ASP A 86 1.64 -12.26 5.61
C ASP A 86 0.80 -11.02 5.26
N TYR A 87 -0.14 -11.13 4.32
CA TYR A 87 -1.01 -10.03 3.93
C TYR A 87 -2.26 -9.98 4.80
N ARG A 88 -2.26 -9.04 5.77
CA ARG A 88 -3.36 -8.84 6.73
C ARG A 88 -3.63 -7.37 6.98
N GLY A 89 -4.90 -6.99 7.01
CA GLY A 89 -5.33 -5.63 7.33
C GLY A 89 -6.36 -5.61 8.45
N ILE A 90 -6.11 -4.82 9.49
CA ILE A 90 -7.08 -4.58 10.57
C ILE A 90 -8.21 -3.69 10.05
N VAL A 91 -9.45 -4.13 10.23
CA VAL A 91 -10.63 -3.32 9.89
C VAL A 91 -10.82 -2.26 10.96
N VAL A 92 -10.75 -1.00 10.55
CA VAL A 92 -10.94 0.17 11.41
C VAL A 92 -12.12 1.01 10.95
N ASP A 93 -12.75 1.71 11.89
CA ASP A 93 -13.79 2.70 11.57
C ASP A 93 -13.19 4.06 11.12
N TYR A 94 -14.07 5.01 10.81
CA TYR A 94 -13.68 6.36 10.39
C TYR A 94 -12.86 7.17 11.42
N LYS A 95 -12.76 6.69 12.67
CA LYS A 95 -11.95 7.27 13.75
C LYS A 95 -10.70 6.45 14.05
N ASN A 96 -10.32 5.53 13.15
CA ASN A 96 -9.18 4.64 13.31
C ASN A 96 -9.29 3.73 14.55
N ARG A 97 -10.51 3.25 14.84
CA ARG A 97 -10.74 2.28 15.93
C ARG A 97 -11.02 0.91 15.32
N GLY A 98 -10.28 -0.10 15.77
CA GLY A 98 -10.44 -1.48 15.31
C GLY A 98 -11.83 -2.04 15.63
N VAL A 99 -12.42 -2.73 14.65
CA VAL A 99 -13.65 -3.50 14.84
C VAL A 99 -13.32 -4.73 15.67
N ARG A 100 -14.01 -4.95 16.79
CA ARG A 100 -13.77 -6.10 17.67
C ARG A 100 -14.43 -7.37 17.11
N CYS A 101 -13.78 -8.52 17.23
CA CYS A 101 -14.36 -9.80 16.83
C CYS A 101 -15.49 -10.24 17.76
N GLN A 102 -15.38 -9.86 19.03
CA GLN A 102 -16.33 -10.21 20.07
C GLN A 102 -16.92 -8.92 20.62
N ARG A 103 -18.20 -8.98 20.97
CA ARG A 103 -18.84 -7.93 21.76
C ARG A 103 -18.06 -7.81 23.07
N ALA A 104 -17.71 -6.58 23.47
CA ALA A 104 -17.15 -6.37 24.78
C ALA A 104 -18.12 -6.93 25.84
N PRO A 105 -17.63 -7.64 26.87
CA PRO A 105 -18.50 -8.08 27.95
C PRO A 105 -19.21 -6.84 28.51
N ASN A 106 -20.54 -6.90 28.62
CA ASN A 106 -21.29 -5.82 29.26
C ASN A 106 -20.80 -5.78 30.72
N THR A 107 -20.11 -4.73 31.12
CA THR A 107 -19.81 -4.44 32.52
C THR A 107 -21.06 -3.85 33.15
N ASP A 108 -22.09 -4.68 33.30
CA ASP A 108 -23.28 -4.39 34.09
C ASP A 108 -23.28 -5.43 35.24
N GLU A 109 -22.43 -5.20 36.24
CA GLU A 109 -22.52 -5.82 37.57
C GLU A 109 -22.30 -4.75 38.64
#